data_AF-A0A1C5NFS0-F1
#
_entry.id   AF-A0A1C5NFS0-F1
#
_cell.length_a   1.000
_cell.length_b   1.000
_cell.length_c   1.000
_cell.angle_alpha   90.00
_cell.angle_beta   90.00
_cell.angle_gamma   90.00
#
_symmetry.space_group_name_H-M   'P 1'
#
loop_
_entity.id
_entity.type
_entity.pdbx_description
1 polymer ?
#
loop_
_entity_poly.entity_id
_entity_poly.type
_entity_poly.pdbx_seq_one_letter_code
_entity_poly.pdbx_strand_id
1 'polypeptide(L)'
;MAALLGIGTMGTTAMAMGGGGVDRSDAVAEEERIEKVPSGKATQNSTTSSKAWKKINGVCYNGSGQKLEGAITRGIDVSEWQDTINWSKVKNDNVDFAFVRISYGLNHLDKTYDYNMKQTEKVGLPVGTYVYSLATTTQQAMKEAQLAIKKMDGYKVSYPVVFDIEYEKMRSLSASQIASIARAFCNEIKKAGYYPMIYCNTDWYDNKLDWSKMTGYDVWLARYGDKILAPDKKKYKYTIWQSTDGDGGGYLKTTKGLISGIPSYSTVDVDFGYVDYTKKITPRWHAQSSYKASTKPDTSSGKTGWYTENGKKFYYLNGVKKTGWVTVSEKTYYINKTNGMYKSKKITDSKNVVRYVDKYGVMVKSRWITVSGKKYYFDKTGKALKGMKKVGKNYYYFQTKYGYMMKYVRYMNSNDDVYYFGGDGIMVKSVFYTWSGNNEKHTYYFMSDGKMCRSWLTLNGKKYYFDPDTGIMYRDCTLKIKGKNYTFNSKGVCTTK
;
A
#
# COMPACT_ATOMS: atom_id res chain seq x y z
N MET A 1 -7.53 8.49 68.57
CA MET A 1 -6.24 8.90 67.99
C MET A 1 -5.31 7.70 68.00
N ALA A 2 -4.75 7.38 66.83
CA ALA A 2 -3.59 6.53 66.53
C ALA A 2 -3.46 5.15 67.21
N ALA A 3 -3.56 4.10 66.40
CA ALA A 3 -2.78 2.88 66.57
C ALA A 3 -2.37 2.34 65.18
N LEU A 4 -1.07 2.39 64.92
CA LEU A 4 -0.38 1.70 63.83
C LEU A 4 -0.51 0.18 64.02
N LEU A 5 -0.82 -0.53 62.92
CA LEU A 5 -0.57 -1.95 62.70
C LEU A 5 -0.09 -2.02 61.24
N GLY A 6 1.10 -2.49 60.88
CA GLY A 6 1.78 -3.69 61.35
C GLY A 6 2.01 -4.54 60.10
N ILE A 7 3.24 -4.46 59.57
CA ILE A 7 3.65 -5.07 58.30
C ILE A 7 3.66 -6.59 58.47
N GLY A 8 2.84 -7.30 57.70
CA GLY A 8 2.82 -8.77 57.65
C GLY A 8 3.40 -9.27 56.33
N THR A 9 4.68 -9.66 56.36
CA THR A 9 5.30 -10.51 55.32
C THR A 9 4.72 -11.91 55.42
N MET A 10 3.90 -12.32 54.44
CA MET A 10 3.59 -13.74 54.22
C MET A 10 4.40 -14.24 53.05
N GLY A 11 5.34 -15.14 53.34
CA GLY A 11 6.01 -15.95 52.34
C GLY A 11 5.00 -16.86 51.66
N THR A 12 5.06 -16.91 50.34
CA THR A 12 4.44 -17.97 49.55
C THR A 12 5.52 -18.90 49.05
N THR A 13 5.39 -20.13 49.52
CA THR A 13 6.10 -21.35 49.18
C THR A 13 6.29 -21.47 47.67
N ALA A 14 7.54 -21.57 47.23
CA ALA A 14 7.86 -21.94 45.85
C ALA A 14 7.50 -23.43 45.68
N MET A 15 6.34 -23.72 45.08
CA MET A 15 6.09 -25.05 44.54
C MET A 15 6.90 -25.18 43.25
N ALA A 16 7.95 -26.00 43.32
CA ALA A 16 8.62 -26.54 42.16
C ALA A 16 7.64 -27.39 41.35
N MET A 17 7.07 -26.82 40.29
CA MET A 17 6.38 -27.57 39.25
C MET A 17 7.40 -27.84 38.14
N GLY A 18 7.95 -29.05 38.15
CA GLY A 18 8.77 -29.56 37.05
C GLY A 18 7.94 -29.58 35.77
N GLY A 19 8.27 -28.69 34.83
CA GLY A 19 7.73 -28.71 33.48
C GLY A 19 8.50 -29.74 32.66
N GLY A 20 8.02 -30.99 32.65
CA GLY A 20 8.44 -31.97 31.66
C GLY A 20 8.18 -31.41 30.26
N GLY A 21 9.20 -31.39 29.41
CA GLY A 21 9.03 -31.08 27.99
C GLY A 21 8.08 -32.10 27.38
N VAL A 22 6.93 -31.64 26.91
CA VAL A 22 5.94 -32.48 26.22
C VAL A 22 6.26 -32.45 24.73
N ASP A 23 6.35 -33.64 24.14
CA ASP A 23 6.65 -33.92 22.73
C ASP A 23 5.58 -33.33 21.80
N ARG A 24 5.97 -32.51 20.80
CA ARG A 24 5.05 -31.94 19.78
C ARG A 24 4.74 -32.89 18.62
N SER A 25 5.16 -34.15 18.68
CA SER A 25 4.92 -35.14 17.60
C SER A 25 3.45 -35.27 17.18
N ASP A 26 2.50 -35.00 18.08
CA ASP A 26 1.06 -35.19 17.85
C ASP A 26 0.37 -33.99 17.18
N ALA A 27 1.07 -32.85 17.03
CA ALA A 27 0.55 -31.65 16.36
C ALA A 27 0.99 -31.52 14.89
N VAL A 28 1.96 -32.33 14.45
CA VAL A 28 2.53 -32.32 13.09
C VAL A 28 2.20 -33.64 12.42
N ALA A 29 1.45 -33.62 11.32
CA ALA A 29 1.00 -34.86 10.68
C ALA A 29 2.21 -35.71 10.22
N GLU A 30 2.18 -37.03 10.48
CA GLU A 30 3.24 -38.01 10.13
C GLU A 30 3.64 -37.94 8.64
N GLU A 31 2.69 -37.59 7.76
CA GLU A 31 2.83 -37.48 6.30
C GLU A 31 3.64 -36.24 5.84
N GLU A 32 3.99 -35.32 6.75
CA GLU A 32 4.86 -34.16 6.49
C GLU A 32 6.35 -34.54 6.41
N ARG A 33 6.66 -35.83 6.59
CA ARG A 33 7.99 -36.43 6.63
C ARG A 33 8.26 -37.16 5.31
N ILE A 34 9.27 -36.75 4.54
CA ILE A 34 9.63 -37.43 3.28
C ILE A 34 10.17 -38.85 3.58
N GLU A 35 9.80 -39.82 2.73
CA GLU A 35 10.21 -41.23 2.61
C GLU A 35 11.41 -41.70 3.46
N LYS A 36 11.20 -42.81 4.20
CA LYS A 36 12.23 -43.61 4.87
C LYS A 36 13.35 -44.01 3.88
N VAL A 37 14.49 -43.34 3.96
CA VAL A 37 15.78 -43.86 3.48
C VAL A 37 16.36 -44.78 4.58
N PRO A 38 16.97 -45.95 4.26
CA PRO A 38 17.29 -46.98 5.25
C PRO A 38 18.23 -46.48 6.34
N SER A 39 18.06 -47.03 7.55
CA SER A 39 18.78 -46.71 8.78
C SER A 39 20.31 -46.68 8.59
N GLY A 40 20.85 -45.49 8.35
CA GLY A 40 22.26 -45.16 8.55
C GLY A 40 22.37 -44.28 9.79
N LYS A 41 23.12 -44.73 10.80
CA LYS A 41 23.41 -43.94 12.02
C LYS A 41 23.87 -42.54 11.62
N ALA A 42 23.09 -41.52 11.98
CA ALA A 42 23.46 -40.12 11.78
C ALA A 42 24.74 -39.82 12.57
N THR A 43 25.82 -39.48 11.87
CA THR A 43 27.03 -38.93 12.47
C THR A 43 26.71 -37.54 13.01
N GLN A 44 26.68 -37.43 14.34
CA GLN A 44 26.69 -36.15 15.02
C GLN A 44 28.04 -35.46 14.78
N ASN A 45 28.11 -34.59 13.76
CA ASN A 45 29.09 -33.50 13.65
C ASN A 45 28.80 -32.66 12.39
N SER A 46 27.75 -31.83 12.41
CA SER A 46 27.69 -30.64 11.54
C SER A 46 27.46 -29.40 12.38
N THR A 47 28.49 -28.56 12.51
CA THR A 47 28.38 -27.24 13.13
C THR A 47 27.24 -26.47 12.48
N THR A 48 26.29 -25.98 13.28
CA THR A 48 25.24 -25.06 12.85
C THR A 48 25.85 -23.83 12.21
N SER A 49 25.33 -23.42 11.04
CA SER A 49 25.72 -22.16 10.44
C SER A 49 25.34 -21.02 11.40
N SER A 50 26.25 -20.07 11.64
CA SER A 50 25.96 -18.89 12.48
C SER A 50 24.83 -18.01 11.92
N LYS A 51 24.49 -18.22 10.64
CA LYS A 51 23.41 -17.55 9.90
C LYS A 51 22.08 -18.32 9.92
N ALA A 52 22.04 -19.54 10.46
CA ALA A 52 20.88 -20.42 10.40
C ALA A 52 19.61 -19.69 10.86
N TRP A 53 18.61 -19.63 9.98
CA TRP A 53 17.30 -19.03 10.25
C TRP A 53 17.32 -17.55 10.64
N LYS A 54 18.40 -16.81 10.34
CA LYS A 54 18.57 -15.40 10.70
C LYS A 54 18.30 -14.47 9.52
N LYS A 55 18.01 -13.21 9.87
CA LYS A 55 18.12 -12.05 8.98
C LYS A 55 19.31 -11.21 9.43
N ILE A 56 20.28 -11.01 8.54
CA ILE A 56 21.53 -10.28 8.83
C ILE A 56 21.70 -9.22 7.75
N ASN A 57 21.82 -7.95 8.16
CA ASN A 57 21.96 -6.80 7.25
C ASN A 57 20.92 -6.78 6.12
N GLY A 58 19.66 -7.15 6.44
CA GLY A 58 18.56 -7.19 5.47
C GLY A 58 18.46 -8.47 4.63
N VAL A 59 19.38 -9.43 4.78
CA VAL A 59 19.38 -10.69 4.02
C VAL A 59 18.92 -11.85 4.91
N CYS A 60 17.94 -12.62 4.44
CA CYS A 60 17.42 -13.80 5.13
C CYS A 60 18.13 -15.10 4.71
N TYR A 61 18.29 -16.02 5.66
CA TYR A 61 19.01 -17.29 5.46
C TYR A 61 18.21 -18.49 5.99
N ASN A 62 18.29 -19.64 5.31
CA ASN A 62 17.72 -20.91 5.79
C ASN A 62 18.58 -21.55 6.90
N GLY A 63 18.19 -22.73 7.40
CA GLY A 63 18.90 -23.45 8.47
C GLY A 63 20.34 -23.84 8.15
N SER A 64 20.69 -24.01 6.87
CA SER A 64 22.05 -24.26 6.41
C SER A 64 22.89 -22.99 6.20
N GLY A 65 22.27 -21.81 6.31
CA GLY A 65 22.91 -20.52 6.07
C GLY A 65 22.96 -20.10 4.60
N GLN A 66 22.19 -20.76 3.73
CA GLN A 66 21.99 -20.33 2.34
C GLN A 66 21.01 -19.16 2.28
N LYS A 67 21.28 -18.21 1.38
CA LYS A 67 20.43 -17.04 1.17
C LYS A 67 19.05 -17.44 0.63
N LEU A 68 18.00 -16.84 1.19
CA LEU A 68 16.63 -16.99 0.72
C LEU A 68 16.25 -15.86 -0.24
N GLU A 69 16.24 -16.17 -1.54
CA GLU A 69 15.94 -15.16 -2.57
C GLU A 69 14.51 -14.63 -2.46
N GLY A 70 14.39 -13.30 -2.44
CA GLY A 70 13.11 -12.59 -2.37
C GLY A 70 12.47 -12.53 -0.98
N ALA A 71 13.01 -13.21 0.04
CA ALA A 71 12.59 -13.02 1.42
C ALA A 71 13.06 -11.65 1.90
N ILE A 72 12.16 -10.88 2.51
CA ILE A 72 12.41 -9.49 2.95
C ILE A 72 12.22 -9.30 4.47
N THR A 73 11.46 -10.17 5.10
CA THR A 73 11.20 -10.13 6.54
C THR A 73 11.39 -11.50 7.18
N ARG A 74 11.82 -11.50 8.45
CA ARG A 74 11.86 -12.65 9.34
C ARG A 74 10.78 -12.49 10.39
N GLY A 75 9.98 -13.51 10.63
CA GLY A 75 8.92 -13.51 11.62
C GLY A 75 8.97 -14.73 12.52
N ILE A 76 8.06 -14.74 13.49
CA ILE A 76 7.74 -15.89 14.31
C ILE A 76 6.23 -15.99 14.49
N ASP A 77 5.74 -17.19 14.74
CA ASP A 77 4.40 -17.40 15.25
C ASP A 77 4.46 -18.05 16.64
N VAL A 78 3.55 -17.60 17.51
CA VAL A 78 3.57 -17.89 18.94
C VAL A 78 2.18 -18.12 19.51
N SER A 79 2.16 -18.86 20.60
CA SER A 79 0.98 -19.22 21.38
C SER A 79 1.38 -19.36 22.85
N GLU A 80 0.48 -19.90 23.67
CA GLU A 80 0.77 -20.22 25.07
C GLU A 80 1.94 -21.20 25.26
N TRP A 81 2.37 -21.90 24.21
CA TRP A 81 3.51 -22.82 24.23
C TRP A 81 4.87 -22.12 24.47
N GLN A 82 4.97 -20.81 24.23
CA GLN A 82 6.21 -20.05 24.42
C GLN A 82 6.33 -19.41 25.82
N ASP A 83 5.36 -19.62 26.71
CA ASP A 83 5.26 -18.97 28.02
C ASP A 83 5.42 -17.43 27.92
N THR A 84 6.25 -16.84 28.80
CA THR A 84 6.46 -15.39 28.88
C THR A 84 7.63 -14.96 27.99
N ILE A 85 7.30 -14.32 26.88
CA ILE A 85 8.29 -13.81 25.89
C ILE A 85 8.79 -12.42 26.29
N ASN A 86 10.10 -12.19 26.16
CA ASN A 86 10.70 -10.86 26.19
C ASN A 86 10.73 -10.25 24.78
N TRP A 87 9.67 -9.52 24.43
CA TRP A 87 9.48 -8.96 23.10
C TRP A 87 10.50 -7.88 22.70
N SER A 88 11.11 -7.18 23.66
CA SER A 88 12.20 -6.23 23.36
C SER A 88 13.44 -6.97 22.84
N LYS A 89 13.78 -8.11 23.44
CA LYS A 89 14.87 -8.96 22.96
C LYS A 89 14.54 -9.59 21.60
N VAL A 90 13.31 -10.05 21.41
CA VAL A 90 12.85 -10.61 20.13
C VAL A 90 13.00 -9.60 19.00
N LYS A 91 12.51 -8.36 19.21
CA LYS A 91 12.67 -7.29 18.21
C LYS A 91 14.13 -6.97 17.92
N ASN A 92 14.98 -6.94 18.95
CA ASN A 92 16.42 -6.67 18.80
C ASN A 92 17.18 -7.83 18.11
N ASP A 93 16.57 -9.02 17.99
CA ASP A 93 17.11 -10.16 17.24
C ASP A 93 16.62 -10.19 15.78
N ASN A 94 16.32 -9.02 15.21
CA ASN A 94 15.88 -8.82 13.83
C ASN A 94 14.62 -9.62 13.45
N VAL A 95 13.69 -9.78 14.38
CA VAL A 95 12.33 -10.23 14.08
C VAL A 95 11.51 -9.02 13.65
N ASP A 96 10.94 -9.09 12.45
CA ASP A 96 10.23 -8.00 11.78
C ASP A 96 8.70 -8.04 11.96
N PHE A 97 8.14 -9.22 12.27
CA PHE A 97 6.71 -9.39 12.55
C PHE A 97 6.47 -10.62 13.43
N ALA A 98 5.27 -10.73 14.01
CA ALA A 98 4.82 -11.96 14.64
C ALA A 98 3.34 -12.29 14.36
N PHE A 99 2.99 -13.58 14.40
CA PHE A 99 1.61 -14.05 14.53
C PHE A 99 1.35 -14.54 15.95
N VAL A 100 0.26 -14.09 16.57
CA VAL A 100 -0.13 -14.49 17.93
C VAL A 100 -1.44 -15.27 17.88
N ARG A 101 -1.46 -16.47 18.46
CA ARG A 101 -2.67 -17.31 18.49
C ARG A 101 -3.75 -16.65 19.33
N ILE A 102 -4.95 -16.52 18.78
CA ILE A 102 -6.15 -16.09 19.50
C ILE A 102 -6.76 -17.28 20.24
N SER A 103 -6.97 -18.38 19.53
CA SER A 103 -7.69 -19.52 20.05
C SER A 103 -7.37 -20.81 19.31
N TYR A 104 -7.66 -21.92 20.00
CA TYR A 104 -7.81 -23.25 19.44
C TYR A 104 -9.32 -23.57 19.41
N GLY A 105 -9.91 -23.46 18.21
CA GLY A 105 -11.36 -23.51 18.01
C GLY A 105 -12.13 -22.45 18.81
N LEU A 106 -13.34 -22.79 19.23
CA LEU A 106 -14.25 -21.90 19.97
C LEU A 106 -14.08 -21.95 21.49
N ASN A 107 -13.47 -23.02 22.02
CA ASN A 107 -13.55 -23.36 23.44
C ASN A 107 -12.25 -23.11 24.21
N HIS A 108 -11.17 -22.71 23.53
CA HIS A 108 -9.88 -22.48 24.16
C HIS A 108 -9.26 -21.18 23.65
N LEU A 109 -9.37 -20.12 24.45
CA LEU A 109 -8.63 -18.87 24.21
C LEU A 109 -7.19 -19.05 24.67
N ASP A 110 -6.25 -18.57 23.85
CA ASP A 110 -4.84 -18.64 24.20
C ASP A 110 -4.54 -17.76 25.42
N LYS A 111 -3.96 -18.36 26.47
CA LYS A 111 -3.73 -17.70 27.76
C LYS A 111 -2.72 -16.56 27.67
N THR A 112 -1.85 -16.57 26.66
CA THR A 112 -0.77 -15.57 26.50
C THR A 112 -1.12 -14.45 25.54
N TYR A 113 -2.25 -14.54 24.82
CA TYR A 113 -2.65 -13.57 23.80
C TYR A 113 -2.59 -12.12 24.29
N ASP A 114 -3.24 -11.81 25.42
CA ASP A 114 -3.34 -10.44 25.92
C ASP A 114 -1.96 -9.87 26.30
N TYR A 115 -1.09 -10.70 26.87
CA TYR A 115 0.29 -10.31 27.18
C TYR A 115 1.06 -10.03 25.88
N ASN A 116 1.02 -10.97 24.93
CA ASN A 116 1.77 -10.89 23.68
C ASN A 116 1.34 -9.69 22.83
N MET A 117 0.04 -9.42 22.69
CA MET A 117 -0.46 -8.26 21.95
C MET A 117 -0.03 -6.93 22.61
N LYS A 118 -0.06 -6.83 23.94
CA LYS A 118 0.37 -5.61 24.65
C LYS A 118 1.88 -5.37 24.52
N GLN A 119 2.69 -6.42 24.70
CA GLN A 119 4.15 -6.24 24.69
C GLN A 119 4.68 -5.98 23.28
N THR A 120 4.11 -6.62 22.25
CA THR A 120 4.50 -6.37 20.86
C THR A 120 4.16 -4.95 20.43
N GLU A 121 2.99 -4.42 20.82
CA GLU A 121 2.63 -3.03 20.57
C GLU A 121 3.59 -2.05 21.24
N LYS A 122 3.98 -2.28 22.50
CA LYS A 122 4.95 -1.44 23.23
C LYS A 122 6.29 -1.33 22.52
N VAL A 123 6.77 -2.44 21.94
CA VAL A 123 8.03 -2.43 21.19
C VAL A 123 7.82 -2.04 19.73
N GLY A 124 6.59 -1.79 19.28
CA GLY A 124 6.27 -1.42 17.90
C GLY A 124 6.56 -2.51 16.87
N LEU A 125 6.42 -3.78 17.24
CA LEU A 125 6.52 -4.92 16.32
C LEU A 125 5.17 -5.08 15.57
N PRO A 126 5.15 -5.17 14.24
CA PRO A 126 3.96 -5.55 13.48
C PRO A 126 3.44 -6.93 13.89
N VAL A 127 2.13 -7.02 14.19
CA VAL A 127 1.52 -8.27 14.67
C VAL A 127 0.22 -8.58 13.96
N GLY A 128 0.14 -9.84 13.51
CA GLY A 128 -1.06 -10.51 13.05
C GLY A 128 -1.51 -11.53 14.07
N THR A 129 -2.63 -12.17 13.80
CA THR A 129 -3.22 -13.13 14.73
C THR A 129 -3.71 -14.36 13.99
N TYR A 130 -3.79 -15.51 14.63
CA TYR A 130 -4.34 -16.71 14.01
C TYR A 130 -5.32 -17.46 14.91
N VAL A 131 -6.23 -18.21 14.29
CA VAL A 131 -7.10 -19.17 14.97
C VAL A 131 -6.78 -20.54 14.41
N TYR A 132 -6.24 -21.42 15.25
CA TYR A 132 -6.17 -22.85 14.94
C TYR A 132 -7.60 -23.38 14.87
N SER A 133 -8.08 -23.64 13.65
CA SER A 133 -9.51 -23.88 13.45
C SER A 133 -9.89 -25.32 13.75
N LEU A 134 -11.01 -25.51 14.45
CA LEU A 134 -11.65 -26.83 14.61
C LEU A 134 -12.97 -26.91 13.83
N ALA A 135 -13.28 -25.91 13.01
CA ALA A 135 -14.53 -25.81 12.30
C ALA A 135 -14.66 -26.89 11.22
N THR A 136 -15.63 -27.79 11.38
CA THR A 136 -16.05 -28.73 10.32
C THR A 136 -17.27 -28.23 9.55
N THR A 137 -17.78 -27.05 9.91
CA THR A 137 -18.92 -26.39 9.28
C THR A 137 -18.67 -24.90 9.06
N THR A 138 -19.34 -24.31 8.06
CA THR A 138 -19.24 -22.87 7.77
C THR A 138 -19.78 -22.00 8.92
N GLN A 139 -20.75 -22.52 9.68
CA GLN A 139 -21.29 -21.88 10.87
C GLN A 139 -20.23 -21.78 11.98
N GLN A 140 -19.48 -22.86 12.24
CA GLN A 140 -18.39 -22.84 13.22
C GLN A 140 -17.27 -21.88 12.79
N ALA A 141 -16.87 -21.91 11.53
CA ALA A 141 -15.84 -20.99 11.01
C ALA A 141 -16.25 -19.51 11.12
N MET A 142 -17.50 -19.18 10.82
CA MET A 142 -18.04 -17.83 11.07
C MET A 142 -17.98 -17.47 12.57
N LYS A 143 -18.29 -18.42 13.47
CA LYS A 143 -18.23 -18.20 14.92
C LYS A 143 -16.80 -18.03 15.43
N GLU A 144 -15.84 -18.79 14.89
CA GLU A 144 -14.41 -18.63 15.19
C GLU A 144 -13.91 -17.25 14.74
N ALA A 145 -14.32 -16.78 13.57
CA ALA A 145 -14.03 -15.42 13.12
C ALA A 145 -14.64 -14.35 14.04
N GLN A 146 -15.89 -14.55 14.50
CA GLN A 146 -16.54 -13.64 15.45
C GLN A 146 -15.85 -13.62 16.81
N LEU A 147 -15.38 -14.77 17.30
CA LEU A 147 -14.57 -14.88 18.51
C LEU A 147 -13.25 -14.10 18.34
N ALA A 148 -12.58 -14.27 17.20
CA ALA A 148 -11.36 -13.53 16.88
C ALA A 148 -11.59 -12.03 16.83
N ILE A 149 -12.62 -11.56 16.12
CA ILE A 149 -12.96 -10.13 16.03
C ILE A 149 -13.24 -9.53 17.40
N LYS A 150 -13.95 -10.28 18.27
CA LYS A 150 -14.22 -9.85 19.64
C LYS A 150 -12.92 -9.80 20.48
N LYS A 151 -12.04 -10.79 20.34
CA LYS A 151 -10.80 -10.87 21.13
C LYS A 151 -9.78 -9.81 20.72
N MET A 152 -9.74 -9.44 19.43
CA MET A 152 -8.87 -8.39 18.90
C MET A 152 -9.31 -6.96 19.30
N ASP A 153 -10.53 -6.78 19.81
CA ASP A 153 -11.05 -5.44 20.14
C ASP A 153 -10.22 -4.79 21.26
N GLY A 154 -9.67 -3.61 20.98
CA GLY A 154 -8.76 -2.89 21.85
C GLY A 154 -7.26 -3.21 21.65
N TYR A 155 -6.91 -4.13 20.75
CA TYR A 155 -5.51 -4.49 20.47
C TYR A 155 -5.08 -4.09 19.06
N LYS A 156 -3.86 -3.58 18.91
CA LYS A 156 -3.32 -3.21 17.61
C LYS A 156 -3.06 -4.43 16.73
N VAL A 157 -3.91 -4.63 15.73
CA VAL A 157 -3.69 -5.60 14.65
C VAL A 157 -3.14 -4.87 13.44
N SER A 158 -1.92 -5.21 13.03
CA SER A 158 -1.16 -4.53 11.97
C SER A 158 -0.63 -5.47 10.89
N TYR A 159 -0.89 -6.76 11.04
CA TYR A 159 -0.57 -7.84 10.11
C TYR A 159 -1.84 -8.71 9.88
N PRO A 160 -1.80 -9.72 9.00
CA PRO A 160 -2.97 -10.53 8.66
C PRO A 160 -3.63 -11.25 9.85
N VAL A 161 -4.91 -11.56 9.70
CA VAL A 161 -5.69 -12.43 10.59
C VAL A 161 -5.88 -13.77 9.89
N VAL A 162 -5.29 -14.81 10.42
CA VAL A 162 -5.07 -16.08 9.73
C VAL A 162 -6.12 -17.12 10.17
N PHE A 163 -6.70 -17.79 9.19
CA PHE A 163 -7.42 -19.05 9.38
C PHE A 163 -6.44 -20.20 9.18
N ASP A 164 -6.15 -20.92 10.24
CA ASP A 164 -5.18 -22.01 10.26
C ASP A 164 -5.91 -23.35 10.01
N ILE A 165 -5.55 -24.00 8.91
CA ILE A 165 -6.16 -25.21 8.37
C ILE A 165 -5.19 -26.39 8.49
N GLU A 166 -5.30 -27.11 9.59
CA GLU A 166 -4.53 -28.35 9.80
C GLU A 166 -5.27 -29.39 10.65
N TYR A 167 -6.53 -29.13 11.02
CA TYR A 167 -7.28 -30.02 11.89
C TYR A 167 -7.65 -31.34 11.22
N GLU A 168 -7.18 -32.44 11.82
CA GLU A 168 -7.34 -33.79 11.29
C GLU A 168 -8.80 -34.17 10.93
N LYS A 169 -9.80 -33.74 11.72
CA LYS A 169 -11.21 -34.06 11.37
C LYS A 169 -11.67 -33.38 10.08
N MET A 170 -11.04 -32.29 9.65
CA MET A 170 -11.34 -31.68 8.36
C MET A 170 -10.89 -32.57 7.18
N ARG A 171 -9.96 -33.52 7.36
CA ARG A 171 -9.52 -34.43 6.29
C ARG A 171 -10.64 -35.31 5.74
N SER A 172 -11.69 -35.54 6.53
CA SER A 172 -12.91 -36.27 6.11
C SER A 172 -13.82 -35.45 5.19
N LEU A 173 -13.60 -34.15 5.08
CA LEU A 173 -14.37 -33.24 4.24
C LEU A 173 -13.76 -33.14 2.83
N SER A 174 -14.60 -32.89 1.84
CA SER A 174 -14.11 -32.57 0.49
C SER A 174 -13.35 -31.23 0.47
N ALA A 175 -12.40 -31.10 -0.46
CA ALA A 175 -11.64 -29.85 -0.64
C ALA A 175 -12.53 -28.62 -0.88
N SER A 176 -13.69 -28.82 -1.51
CA SER A 176 -14.71 -27.80 -1.72
C SER A 176 -15.43 -27.38 -0.42
N GLN A 177 -15.68 -28.33 0.49
CA GLN A 177 -16.25 -28.03 1.81
C GLN A 177 -15.25 -27.25 2.65
N ILE A 178 -13.99 -27.69 2.72
CA ILE A 178 -12.91 -26.99 3.44
C ILE A 178 -12.74 -25.56 2.90
N ALA A 179 -12.73 -25.38 1.57
CA ALA A 179 -12.68 -24.05 0.98
C ALA A 179 -13.88 -23.17 1.39
N SER A 180 -15.08 -23.76 1.52
CA SER A 180 -16.27 -23.02 1.95
C SER A 180 -16.21 -22.61 3.43
N ILE A 181 -15.66 -23.48 4.28
CA ILE A 181 -15.39 -23.21 5.70
C ILE A 181 -14.39 -22.05 5.83
N ALA A 182 -13.25 -22.14 5.12
CA ALA A 182 -12.24 -21.09 5.10
C ALA A 182 -12.81 -19.75 4.60
N ARG A 183 -13.64 -19.75 3.55
CA ARG A 183 -14.31 -18.52 3.08
C ARG A 183 -15.22 -17.91 4.13
N ALA A 184 -15.99 -18.72 4.87
CA ALA A 184 -16.88 -18.22 5.91
C ALA A 184 -16.10 -17.46 6.99
N PHE A 185 -14.95 -17.99 7.42
CA PHE A 185 -14.06 -17.27 8.35
C PHE A 185 -13.51 -15.99 7.71
N CYS A 186 -12.87 -16.11 6.55
CA CYS A 186 -12.17 -14.98 5.92
C CYS A 186 -13.11 -13.84 5.54
N ASN A 187 -14.32 -14.14 5.07
CA ASN A 187 -15.31 -13.12 4.72
C ASN A 187 -15.79 -12.35 5.95
N GLU A 188 -15.95 -13.00 7.12
CA GLU A 188 -16.33 -12.31 8.35
C GLU A 188 -15.21 -11.41 8.89
N ILE A 189 -13.96 -11.88 8.91
CA ILE A 189 -12.77 -11.08 9.27
C ILE A 189 -12.68 -9.81 8.39
N LYS A 190 -12.88 -9.99 7.10
CA LYS A 190 -12.87 -8.95 6.08
C LYS A 190 -14.04 -7.98 6.22
N LYS A 191 -15.24 -8.47 6.55
CA LYS A 191 -16.41 -7.66 6.90
C LYS A 191 -16.14 -6.80 8.13
N ALA A 192 -15.30 -7.24 9.07
CA ALA A 192 -14.83 -6.44 10.19
C ALA A 192 -13.71 -5.44 9.82
N GLY A 193 -13.21 -5.46 8.58
CA GLY A 193 -12.20 -4.52 8.09
C GLY A 193 -10.76 -4.97 8.32
N TYR A 194 -10.55 -6.19 8.83
CA TYR A 194 -9.23 -6.82 8.94
C TYR A 194 -8.83 -7.51 7.63
N TYR A 195 -7.54 -7.90 7.53
CA TYR A 195 -6.99 -8.55 6.34
C TYR A 195 -6.90 -10.07 6.56
N PRO A 196 -7.75 -10.91 5.95
CA PRO A 196 -7.69 -12.36 6.13
C PRO A 196 -6.53 -13.01 5.37
N MET A 197 -6.01 -14.11 5.93
CA MET A 197 -5.00 -14.97 5.33
C MET A 197 -5.33 -16.44 5.64
N ILE A 198 -4.84 -17.35 4.81
CA ILE A 198 -4.94 -18.80 5.06
C ILE A 198 -3.58 -19.32 5.48
N TYR A 199 -3.53 -20.14 6.52
CA TYR A 199 -2.38 -20.99 6.80
C TYR A 199 -2.71 -22.45 6.46
N CYS A 200 -1.73 -23.13 5.87
CA CYS A 200 -1.70 -24.58 5.69
C CYS A 200 -0.29 -25.06 5.33
N ASN A 201 -0.02 -26.35 5.46
CA ASN A 201 1.19 -26.98 4.91
C ASN A 201 1.01 -27.35 3.42
N THR A 202 2.07 -27.88 2.80
CA THR A 202 2.02 -28.27 1.37
C THR A 202 1.07 -29.43 1.05
N ASP A 203 0.83 -30.37 1.97
CA ASP A 203 -0.14 -31.46 1.78
C ASP A 203 -1.57 -30.89 1.72
N TRP A 204 -1.93 -30.05 2.69
CA TRP A 204 -3.23 -29.37 2.70
C TRP A 204 -3.42 -28.48 1.48
N TYR A 205 -2.36 -27.78 1.07
CA TYR A 205 -2.36 -26.97 -0.15
C TYR A 205 -2.63 -27.84 -1.39
N ASP A 206 -1.90 -28.93 -1.57
CA ASP A 206 -1.98 -29.74 -2.80
C ASP A 206 -3.25 -30.61 -2.83
N ASN A 207 -3.71 -31.11 -1.68
CA ASN A 207 -4.68 -32.20 -1.61
C ASN A 207 -6.01 -31.86 -0.91
N LYS A 208 -6.05 -30.83 -0.05
CA LYS A 208 -7.21 -30.60 0.84
C LYS A 208 -7.93 -29.27 0.62
N LEU A 209 -7.41 -28.35 -0.18
CA LEU A 209 -8.06 -27.06 -0.41
C LEU A 209 -8.35 -26.81 -1.90
N ASP A 210 -9.61 -26.53 -2.22
CA ASP A 210 -10.02 -26.15 -3.58
C ASP A 210 -9.63 -24.70 -3.89
N TRP A 211 -8.43 -24.52 -4.45
CA TRP A 211 -7.87 -23.22 -4.80
C TRP A 211 -8.67 -22.46 -5.86
N SER A 212 -9.47 -23.14 -6.69
CA SER A 212 -10.36 -22.46 -7.64
C SER A 212 -11.37 -21.54 -6.93
N LYS A 213 -11.69 -21.86 -5.66
CA LYS A 213 -12.61 -21.10 -4.82
C LYS A 213 -11.92 -20.21 -3.79
N MET A 214 -10.59 -20.28 -3.67
CA MET A 214 -9.79 -19.52 -2.70
C MET A 214 -8.98 -18.40 -3.35
N THR A 215 -9.44 -17.90 -4.50
CA THR A 215 -8.77 -16.78 -5.20
C THR A 215 -8.84 -15.48 -4.38
N GLY A 216 -7.74 -14.73 -4.36
CA GLY A 216 -7.67 -13.42 -3.71
C GLY A 216 -7.33 -13.45 -2.22
N TYR A 217 -7.03 -14.62 -1.64
CA TYR A 217 -6.43 -14.74 -0.32
C TYR A 217 -4.93 -14.94 -0.42
N ASP A 218 -4.19 -14.28 0.47
CA ASP A 218 -2.77 -14.55 0.66
C ASP A 218 -2.61 -15.82 1.52
N VAL A 219 -1.51 -16.54 1.31
CA VAL A 219 -1.23 -17.82 1.99
C VAL A 219 0.06 -17.71 2.80
N TRP A 220 0.00 -18.20 4.04
CA TRP A 220 1.12 -18.55 4.91
C TRP A 220 1.32 -20.07 4.79
N LEU A 221 2.38 -20.49 4.11
CA LEU A 221 2.58 -21.89 3.73
C LEU A 221 3.65 -22.52 4.61
N ALA A 222 3.36 -23.66 5.23
CA ALA A 222 4.33 -24.43 6.00
C ALA A 222 5.07 -25.47 5.14
N ARG A 223 6.39 -25.52 5.28
CA ARG A 223 7.26 -26.59 4.78
C ARG A 223 8.62 -26.53 5.47
N TYR A 224 9.09 -27.66 5.99
CA TYR A 224 10.20 -27.68 6.93
C TYR A 224 11.47 -28.31 6.37
N GLY A 225 12.64 -27.82 6.79
CA GLY A 225 13.94 -28.46 6.56
C GLY A 225 15.14 -27.50 6.56
N ASP A 226 16.27 -27.89 7.16
CA ASP A 226 17.42 -26.98 7.31
C ASP A 226 18.10 -26.64 5.98
N LYS A 227 18.07 -27.60 5.04
CA LYS A 227 18.75 -27.49 3.75
C LYS A 227 17.79 -27.17 2.59
N ILE A 228 16.50 -26.99 2.87
CA ILE A 228 15.54 -26.66 1.82
C ILE A 228 15.53 -25.16 1.53
N LEU A 229 15.19 -24.83 0.29
CA LEU A 229 14.81 -23.48 -0.09
C LEU A 229 13.30 -23.32 0.10
N ALA A 230 12.86 -22.06 0.05
CA ALA A 230 11.45 -21.72 0.10
C ALA A 230 10.65 -22.45 -1.00
N PRO A 231 9.36 -22.77 -0.76
CA PRO A 231 8.52 -23.44 -1.75
C PRO A 231 8.53 -22.74 -3.11
N ASP A 232 8.44 -23.50 -4.21
CA ASP A 232 8.48 -22.94 -5.56
C ASP A 232 7.28 -22.02 -5.82
N LYS A 233 7.56 -20.73 -6.06
CA LYS A 233 6.55 -19.71 -6.35
C LYS A 233 5.78 -19.92 -7.65
N LYS A 234 6.26 -20.79 -8.56
CA LYS A 234 5.50 -21.19 -9.75
C LYS A 234 4.38 -22.17 -9.39
N LYS A 235 4.60 -23.03 -8.38
CA LYS A 235 3.61 -23.98 -7.89
C LYS A 235 2.70 -23.37 -6.82
N TYR A 236 3.28 -22.68 -5.84
CA TYR A 236 2.58 -22.20 -4.65
C TYR A 236 2.43 -20.67 -4.64
N LYS A 237 1.19 -20.19 -4.46
CA LYS A 237 0.86 -18.76 -4.37
C LYS A 237 0.89 -18.26 -2.92
N TYR A 238 2.03 -18.42 -2.26
CA TYR A 238 2.23 -18.00 -0.88
C TYR A 238 2.95 -16.64 -0.78
N THR A 239 2.84 -16.04 0.40
CA THR A 239 3.38 -14.73 0.72
C THR A 239 4.21 -14.73 2.00
N ILE A 240 4.01 -15.72 2.86
CA ILE A 240 4.81 -16.03 4.04
C ILE A 240 5.09 -17.53 4.02
N TRP A 241 6.31 -17.92 4.38
CA TRP A 241 6.72 -19.31 4.51
C TRP A 241 7.08 -19.61 5.96
N GLN A 242 6.38 -20.54 6.61
CA GLN A 242 6.82 -21.12 7.88
C GLN A 242 7.86 -22.20 7.59
N SER A 243 9.07 -21.98 8.08
CA SER A 243 10.26 -22.76 7.70
C SER A 243 10.70 -23.79 8.74
N THR A 244 10.15 -23.70 9.96
CA THR A 244 10.45 -24.61 11.08
C THR A 244 9.19 -24.94 11.86
N ASP A 245 9.15 -26.12 12.48
CA ASP A 245 8.14 -26.59 13.45
C ASP A 245 8.58 -26.42 14.92
N GLY A 246 9.73 -25.78 15.13
CA GLY A 246 10.36 -25.53 16.42
C GLY A 246 11.09 -26.74 17.03
N ASP A 247 10.49 -27.92 16.95
CA ASP A 247 10.89 -29.09 17.74
C ASP A 247 11.97 -29.97 17.10
N GLY A 248 12.29 -29.74 15.83
CA GLY A 248 13.43 -30.39 15.21
C GLY A 248 13.19 -31.87 14.90
N GLY A 249 11.95 -32.25 14.55
CA GLY A 249 11.61 -33.64 14.24
C GLY A 249 12.50 -34.20 13.13
N GLY A 250 13.51 -35.00 13.49
CA GLY A 250 14.42 -35.81 12.64
C GLY A 250 15.28 -35.10 11.59
N TYR A 251 14.78 -34.02 10.98
CA TYR A 251 15.27 -33.37 9.76
C TYR A 251 15.61 -31.88 9.97
N LEU A 252 15.30 -31.36 11.15
CA LEU A 252 15.53 -29.99 11.56
C LEU A 252 16.34 -29.95 12.84
N LYS A 253 17.22 -28.96 12.96
CA LYS A 253 17.79 -28.59 14.25
C LYS A 253 16.75 -27.81 15.06
N THR A 254 16.67 -28.11 16.35
CA THR A 254 15.77 -27.42 17.28
C THR A 254 15.99 -25.90 17.25
N THR A 255 14.91 -25.14 17.42
CA THR A 255 14.97 -23.68 17.54
C THR A 255 15.13 -23.18 18.98
N LYS A 256 15.36 -24.08 19.95
CA LYS A 256 15.69 -23.69 21.35
C LYS A 256 16.89 -22.74 21.38
N GLY A 257 16.69 -21.59 22.02
CA GLY A 257 17.73 -20.55 22.13
C GLY A 257 18.09 -19.86 20.80
N LEU A 258 17.35 -20.11 19.71
CA LEU A 258 17.62 -19.50 18.40
C LEU A 258 17.24 -18.02 18.35
N ILE A 259 16.18 -17.63 19.07
CA ILE A 259 15.65 -16.27 19.11
C ILE A 259 15.72 -15.73 20.53
N SER A 260 16.47 -14.65 20.68
CA SER A 260 16.66 -13.96 21.95
C SER A 260 15.32 -13.47 22.49
N GLY A 261 14.98 -13.86 23.72
CA GLY A 261 13.74 -13.46 24.38
C GLY A 261 12.64 -14.51 24.37
N ILE A 262 12.77 -15.56 23.56
CA ILE A 262 12.06 -16.83 23.77
C ILE A 262 12.75 -17.55 24.93
N PRO A 263 12.01 -18.14 25.89
CA PRO A 263 12.61 -18.93 26.97
C PRO A 263 13.53 -20.02 26.41
N SER A 264 14.71 -20.22 27.01
CA SER A 264 15.76 -21.09 26.46
C SER A 264 15.36 -22.56 26.33
N TYR A 265 14.37 -23.00 27.09
CA TYR A 265 13.81 -24.35 27.03
C TYR A 265 12.69 -24.49 25.98
N SER A 266 12.13 -23.38 25.50
CA SER A 266 11.02 -23.35 24.56
C SER A 266 11.52 -23.22 23.12
N THR A 267 10.72 -23.77 22.20
CA THR A 267 10.92 -23.71 20.75
C THR A 267 9.93 -22.73 20.15
N VAL A 268 10.32 -22.13 19.03
CA VAL A 268 9.51 -21.18 18.28
C VAL A 268 9.60 -21.46 16.80
N ASP A 269 8.52 -21.16 16.09
CA ASP A 269 8.42 -21.36 14.66
C ASP A 269 8.93 -20.10 13.96
N VAL A 270 9.68 -20.28 12.87
CA VAL A 270 10.36 -19.20 12.15
C VAL A 270 9.76 -19.02 10.77
N ASP A 271 9.37 -17.79 10.48
CA ASP A 271 8.75 -17.38 9.23
C ASP A 271 9.64 -16.49 8.38
N PHE A 272 9.45 -16.56 7.06
CA PHE A 272 9.97 -15.58 6.12
C PHE A 272 8.87 -14.97 5.26
N GLY A 273 8.79 -13.65 5.26
CA GLY A 273 7.84 -12.90 4.46
C GLY A 273 8.43 -12.45 3.12
N TYR A 274 7.59 -12.49 2.08
CA TYR A 274 7.89 -12.08 0.71
C TYR A 274 7.04 -10.89 0.24
N VAL A 275 6.18 -10.39 1.12
CA VAL A 275 5.28 -9.25 0.91
C VAL A 275 5.39 -8.34 2.12
N ASP A 276 5.53 -7.04 1.86
CA ASP A 276 5.55 -6.03 2.92
C ASP A 276 4.11 -5.67 3.31
N TYR A 277 3.58 -6.38 4.31
CA TYR A 277 2.23 -6.17 4.81
C TYR A 277 2.04 -4.81 5.49
N THR A 278 3.11 -4.18 5.98
CA THR A 278 3.03 -2.83 6.58
C THR A 278 2.62 -1.78 5.56
N LYS A 279 2.81 -2.05 4.26
CA LYS A 279 2.33 -1.22 3.14
C LYS A 279 0.94 -1.60 2.63
N LYS A 280 0.46 -2.82 2.91
CA LYS A 280 -0.86 -3.32 2.47
C LYS A 280 -1.95 -3.10 3.52
N ILE A 281 -1.59 -3.16 4.79
CA ILE A 281 -2.52 -3.16 5.93
C ILE A 281 -2.40 -1.83 6.66
N THR A 282 -3.53 -1.16 6.85
CA THR A 282 -3.64 -0.06 7.81
C THR A 282 -3.90 -0.65 9.20
N PRO A 283 -3.01 -0.44 10.18
CA PRO A 283 -3.22 -0.92 11.55
C PRO A 283 -4.54 -0.45 12.13
N ARG A 284 -5.15 -1.30 12.98
CA ARG A 284 -6.43 -1.00 13.63
C ARG A 284 -6.52 -1.67 15.00
N TRP A 285 -7.24 -1.03 15.91
CA TRP A 285 -7.53 -1.52 17.27
C TRP A 285 -8.96 -2.04 17.39
N HIS A 286 -9.80 -1.69 16.43
CA HIS A 286 -11.22 -2.03 16.43
C HIS A 286 -11.65 -2.47 15.04
N ALA A 287 -12.73 -3.25 14.99
CA ALA A 287 -13.45 -3.50 13.75
C ALA A 287 -13.88 -2.15 13.12
N GLN A 288 -14.01 -2.11 11.79
CA GLN A 288 -14.53 -0.92 11.12
C GLN A 288 -15.92 -0.55 11.66
N SER A 289 -16.21 0.74 11.77
CA SER A 289 -17.42 1.24 12.44
C SER A 289 -18.74 0.71 11.88
N SER A 290 -18.76 0.33 10.60
CA SER A 290 -19.92 -0.26 9.94
C SER A 290 -20.10 -1.77 10.19
N TYR A 291 -19.20 -2.41 10.93
CA TYR A 291 -19.24 -3.86 11.14
C TYR A 291 -20.46 -4.26 11.98
N LYS A 292 -21.16 -5.28 11.49
CA LYS A 292 -22.23 -6.00 12.19
C LYS A 292 -21.97 -7.50 11.99
N ALA A 293 -21.91 -8.25 13.09
CA ALA A 293 -21.69 -9.68 13.05
C ALA A 293 -22.74 -10.38 12.17
N SER A 294 -22.29 -11.33 11.35
CA SER A 294 -23.17 -12.09 10.47
C SER A 294 -24.03 -13.09 11.26
N THR A 295 -25.29 -13.21 10.86
CA THR A 295 -26.22 -14.23 11.42
C THR A 295 -26.17 -15.54 10.63
N LYS A 296 -25.67 -15.51 9.40
CA LYS A 296 -25.46 -16.68 8.52
C LYS A 296 -24.08 -16.60 7.85
N PRO A 297 -23.43 -17.74 7.55
CA PRO A 297 -22.10 -17.75 6.94
C PRO A 297 -22.11 -17.19 5.51
N ASP A 298 -21.14 -16.35 5.18
CA ASP A 298 -20.89 -15.90 3.80
C ASP A 298 -19.79 -16.74 3.17
N THR A 299 -20.16 -17.65 2.27
CA THR A 299 -19.23 -18.50 1.52
C THR A 299 -19.02 -18.02 0.08
N SER A 300 -19.43 -16.79 -0.25
CA SER A 300 -19.30 -16.27 -1.60
C SER A 300 -17.83 -16.14 -2.00
N SER A 301 -17.50 -16.49 -3.25
CA SER A 301 -16.22 -16.17 -3.87
C SER A 301 -16.22 -14.67 -4.15
N GLY A 302 -15.71 -13.88 -3.21
CA GLY A 302 -15.75 -12.43 -3.30
C GLY A 302 -15.12 -11.94 -4.59
N LYS A 303 -15.94 -11.34 -5.49
CA LYS A 303 -15.47 -10.70 -6.73
C LYS A 303 -14.26 -9.82 -6.40
N THR A 304 -13.10 -10.13 -6.96
CA THR A 304 -11.89 -9.29 -6.82
C THR A 304 -11.26 -9.12 -8.19
N GLY A 305 -11.02 -7.87 -8.57
CA GLY A 305 -10.56 -7.52 -9.90
C GLY A 305 -11.64 -6.86 -10.75
N TRP A 306 -11.40 -6.85 -12.05
CA TRP A 306 -12.30 -6.24 -13.02
C TRP A 306 -13.43 -7.18 -13.41
N TYR A 307 -14.67 -6.69 -13.34
CA TYR A 307 -15.86 -7.41 -13.77
C TYR A 307 -16.67 -6.56 -14.74
N THR A 308 -17.32 -7.20 -15.70
CA THR A 308 -18.26 -6.56 -16.61
C THR A 308 -19.68 -6.93 -16.18
N GLU A 309 -20.51 -5.93 -15.90
CA GLU A 309 -21.91 -6.09 -15.51
C GLU A 309 -22.76 -5.23 -16.45
N ASN A 310 -23.69 -5.85 -17.17
CA ASN A 310 -24.55 -5.18 -18.15
C ASN A 310 -23.73 -4.31 -19.12
N GLY A 311 -22.63 -4.87 -19.66
CA GLY A 311 -21.71 -4.17 -20.58
C GLY A 311 -20.80 -3.11 -19.95
N LYS A 312 -20.91 -2.84 -18.64
CA LYS A 312 -20.14 -1.81 -17.93
C LYS A 312 -19.05 -2.43 -17.07
N LYS A 313 -17.84 -1.88 -17.13
CA LYS A 313 -16.68 -2.40 -16.40
C LYS A 313 -16.61 -1.79 -15.00
N PHE A 314 -16.56 -2.62 -13.97
CA PHE A 314 -16.41 -2.24 -12.56
C PHE A 314 -15.18 -2.93 -11.97
N TYR A 315 -14.60 -2.32 -10.94
CA TYR A 315 -13.59 -2.96 -10.12
C TYR A 315 -14.21 -3.37 -8.81
N TYR A 316 -14.10 -4.64 -8.49
CA TYR A 316 -14.42 -5.16 -7.19
C TYR A 316 -13.13 -5.37 -6.43
N LEU A 317 -13.14 -4.94 -5.18
CA LEU A 317 -12.20 -5.48 -4.22
C LEU A 317 -13.06 -6.25 -3.27
N ASN A 318 -12.80 -7.55 -3.13
CA ASN A 318 -13.27 -8.25 -1.96
C ASN A 318 -14.82 -8.32 -1.87
N GLY A 319 -15.48 -8.49 -3.03
CA GLY A 319 -16.94 -8.46 -3.16
C GLY A 319 -17.55 -7.06 -3.16
N VAL A 320 -16.79 -6.02 -2.78
CA VAL A 320 -17.25 -4.63 -2.73
C VAL A 320 -16.98 -3.93 -4.05
N LYS A 321 -18.05 -3.47 -4.71
CA LYS A 321 -17.98 -2.62 -5.91
C LYS A 321 -17.34 -1.28 -5.56
N LYS A 322 -16.14 -1.02 -6.07
CA LYS A 322 -15.45 0.25 -5.85
C LYS A 322 -16.02 1.33 -6.78
N THR A 323 -16.07 2.57 -6.28
CA THR A 323 -16.49 3.76 -7.02
C THR A 323 -15.50 4.91 -6.75
N GLY A 324 -15.49 5.92 -7.62
CA GLY A 324 -14.50 7.00 -7.58
C GLY A 324 -13.16 6.60 -8.18
N TRP A 325 -12.08 7.24 -7.73
CA TRP A 325 -10.73 6.96 -8.19
C TRP A 325 -10.19 5.67 -7.56
N VAL A 326 -9.72 4.72 -8.39
CA VAL A 326 -9.17 3.43 -7.96
C VAL A 326 -7.85 3.20 -8.66
N THR A 327 -6.81 2.81 -7.90
CA THR A 327 -5.51 2.43 -8.47
C THR A 327 -5.38 0.91 -8.43
N VAL A 328 -5.08 0.32 -9.60
CA VAL A 328 -4.90 -1.12 -9.80
C VAL A 328 -3.63 -1.31 -10.62
N SER A 329 -2.66 -2.07 -10.09
CA SER A 329 -1.38 -2.33 -10.77
C SER A 329 -0.74 -1.04 -11.31
N GLU A 330 -0.55 -0.06 -10.41
CA GLU A 330 0.04 1.27 -10.69
C GLU A 330 -0.72 2.18 -11.65
N LYS A 331 -1.84 1.72 -12.22
CA LYS A 331 -2.71 2.49 -13.10
C LYS A 331 -3.92 3.01 -12.33
N THR A 332 -4.24 4.28 -12.50
CA THR A 332 -5.38 4.92 -11.83
C THR A 332 -6.56 5.07 -12.79
N TYR A 333 -7.75 4.70 -12.33
CA TYR A 333 -9.01 4.68 -13.08
C TYR A 333 -10.08 5.45 -12.32
N TYR A 334 -11.12 5.91 -13.03
CA TYR A 334 -12.32 6.47 -12.39
C TYR A 334 -13.53 5.58 -12.67
N ILE A 335 -14.20 5.12 -11.61
CA ILE A 335 -15.36 4.24 -11.69
C ILE A 335 -16.58 5.00 -11.21
N ASN A 336 -17.49 5.32 -12.12
CA ASN A 336 -18.77 5.92 -11.78
C ASN A 336 -19.73 4.82 -11.30
N LYS A 337 -20.52 5.12 -10.25
CA LYS A 337 -21.46 4.18 -9.63
C LYS A 337 -22.45 3.56 -10.63
N THR A 338 -22.92 4.35 -11.60
CA THR A 338 -23.97 3.94 -12.56
C THR A 338 -23.40 3.54 -13.92
N ASN A 339 -22.33 4.20 -14.35
CA ASN A 339 -21.78 4.10 -15.70
C ASN A 339 -20.53 3.21 -15.79
N GLY A 340 -20.04 2.71 -14.66
CA GLY A 340 -18.79 1.95 -14.61
C GLY A 340 -17.57 2.82 -14.88
N MET A 341 -16.48 2.16 -15.29
CA MET A 341 -15.20 2.78 -15.60
C MET A 341 -15.34 3.76 -16.78
N TYR A 342 -14.96 5.01 -16.55
CA TYR A 342 -14.91 6.01 -17.61
C TYR A 342 -13.76 5.75 -18.59
N LYS A 343 -13.99 6.10 -19.86
CA LYS A 343 -13.00 6.08 -20.95
C LYS A 343 -13.12 7.38 -21.76
N SER A 344 -12.00 7.91 -22.24
CA SER A 344 -11.91 9.14 -23.03
C SER A 344 -12.70 10.31 -22.44
N LYS A 345 -12.69 10.46 -21.12
CA LYS A 345 -13.63 11.34 -20.40
C LYS A 345 -12.90 12.35 -19.51
N LYS A 346 -13.31 13.61 -19.62
CA LYS A 346 -12.95 14.68 -18.69
C LYS A 346 -13.80 14.59 -17.43
N ILE A 347 -13.16 14.67 -16.27
CA ILE A 347 -13.78 14.57 -14.95
C ILE A 347 -13.42 15.83 -14.17
N THR A 348 -14.43 16.50 -13.62
CA THR A 348 -14.26 17.68 -12.76
C THR A 348 -14.85 17.36 -11.40
N ASP A 349 -14.07 17.49 -10.33
CA ASP A 349 -14.57 17.31 -8.97
C ASP A 349 -15.19 18.60 -8.40
N SER A 350 -15.79 18.51 -7.20
CA SER A 350 -16.45 19.63 -6.52
C SER A 350 -15.52 20.81 -6.21
N LYS A 351 -14.18 20.59 -6.26
CA LYS A 351 -13.16 21.62 -6.07
C LYS A 351 -12.65 22.20 -7.39
N ASN A 352 -13.37 21.97 -8.50
CA ASN A 352 -12.98 22.36 -9.86
C ASN A 352 -11.61 21.81 -10.29
N VAL A 353 -11.17 20.68 -9.75
CA VAL A 353 -9.97 20.00 -10.24
C VAL A 353 -10.37 19.13 -11.43
N VAL A 354 -9.75 19.42 -12.56
CA VAL A 354 -10.02 18.72 -13.82
C VAL A 354 -8.97 17.63 -14.02
N ARG A 355 -9.44 16.43 -14.34
CA ARG A 355 -8.64 15.25 -14.70
C ARG A 355 -9.20 14.62 -15.97
N TYR A 356 -8.44 13.72 -16.59
CA TYR A 356 -8.89 13.00 -17.78
C TYR A 356 -8.42 11.56 -17.74
N VAL A 357 -9.26 10.65 -18.23
CA VAL A 357 -8.93 9.24 -18.46
C VAL A 357 -8.91 8.96 -19.95
N ASP A 358 -7.91 8.21 -20.41
CA ASP A 358 -7.70 7.89 -21.82
C ASP A 358 -8.68 6.84 -22.38
N LYS A 359 -8.46 6.39 -23.63
CA LYS A 359 -9.29 5.37 -24.30
C LYS A 359 -9.32 4.02 -23.58
N TYR A 360 -8.33 3.75 -22.72
CA TYR A 360 -8.25 2.55 -21.88
C TYR A 360 -8.77 2.78 -20.46
N GLY A 361 -9.18 4.01 -20.13
CA GLY A 361 -9.67 4.42 -18.81
C GLY A 361 -8.56 4.79 -17.83
N VAL A 362 -7.31 4.87 -18.28
CA VAL A 362 -6.16 5.20 -17.43
C VAL A 362 -6.04 6.71 -17.30
N MET A 363 -5.82 7.19 -16.07
CA MET A 363 -5.64 8.61 -15.78
C MET A 363 -4.41 9.16 -16.51
N VAL A 364 -4.63 10.21 -17.29
CA VAL A 364 -3.61 10.89 -18.07
C VAL A 364 -2.71 11.74 -17.16
N LYS A 365 -1.39 11.65 -17.39
CA LYS A 365 -0.35 12.44 -16.71
C LYS A 365 0.65 12.99 -17.74
N SER A 366 1.20 14.16 -17.44
CA SER A 366 2.31 14.82 -18.14
C SER A 366 2.14 14.96 -19.66
N ARG A 367 0.93 15.27 -20.14
CA ARG A 367 0.68 15.41 -21.59
C ARG A 367 -0.52 16.30 -21.92
N TRP A 368 -0.57 16.69 -23.19
CA TRP A 368 -1.68 17.44 -23.78
C TRP A 368 -2.87 16.53 -24.13
N ILE A 369 -4.08 17.03 -23.92
CA ILE A 369 -5.33 16.40 -24.37
C ILE A 369 -6.27 17.48 -24.90
N THR A 370 -6.97 17.17 -25.99
CA THR A 370 -8.02 18.02 -26.55
C THR A 370 -9.39 17.43 -26.21
N VAL A 371 -10.27 18.22 -25.61
CA VAL A 371 -11.66 17.82 -25.30
C VAL A 371 -12.59 18.91 -25.82
N SER A 372 -13.46 18.57 -26.77
CA SER A 372 -14.42 19.49 -27.40
C SER A 372 -13.74 20.79 -27.88
N GLY A 373 -12.67 20.63 -28.67
CA GLY A 373 -11.88 21.74 -29.24
C GLY A 373 -10.97 22.49 -28.25
N LYS A 374 -11.08 22.24 -26.94
CA LYS A 374 -10.26 22.90 -25.91
C LYS A 374 -9.05 22.04 -25.55
N LYS A 375 -7.84 22.63 -25.54
CA LYS A 375 -6.60 21.93 -25.16
C LYS A 375 -6.32 22.09 -23.67
N TYR A 376 -5.91 21.01 -23.01
CA TYR A 376 -5.53 20.96 -21.60
C TYR A 376 -4.15 20.31 -21.50
N TYR A 377 -3.35 20.72 -20.52
CA TYR A 377 -2.15 19.99 -20.14
C TYR A 377 -2.33 19.43 -18.73
N PHE A 378 -2.14 18.12 -18.57
CA PHE A 378 -2.22 17.45 -17.27
C PHE A 378 -0.82 17.30 -16.68
N ASP A 379 -0.65 17.68 -15.42
CA ASP A 379 0.63 17.59 -14.71
C ASP A 379 1.01 16.15 -14.32
N LYS A 380 2.14 15.99 -13.61
CA LYS A 380 2.62 14.69 -13.12
C LYS A 380 1.64 13.98 -12.17
N THR A 381 0.72 14.72 -11.55
CA THR A 381 -0.32 14.19 -10.66
C THR A 381 -1.63 13.90 -11.40
N GLY A 382 -1.72 14.27 -12.68
CA GLY A 382 -2.90 14.10 -13.52
C GLY A 382 -3.92 15.24 -13.42
N LYS A 383 -3.56 16.37 -12.82
CA LYS A 383 -4.43 17.56 -12.71
C LYS A 383 -4.18 18.51 -13.89
N ALA A 384 -5.24 19.10 -14.44
CA ALA A 384 -5.08 20.12 -15.48
C ALA A 384 -4.40 21.38 -14.92
N LEU A 385 -3.43 21.91 -15.66
CA LEU A 385 -2.78 23.18 -15.32
C LEU A 385 -3.76 24.35 -15.37
N LYS A 386 -3.49 25.37 -14.55
CA LYS A 386 -4.24 26.62 -14.41
C LYS A 386 -3.27 27.80 -14.29
N GLY A 387 -3.68 28.96 -14.79
CA GLY A 387 -2.86 30.17 -14.84
C GLY A 387 -1.71 30.07 -15.84
N MET A 388 -0.75 31.00 -15.74
CA MET A 388 0.45 30.97 -16.58
C MET A 388 1.40 29.88 -16.10
N LYS A 389 1.73 28.93 -16.99
CA LYS A 389 2.63 27.80 -16.69
C LYS A 389 3.56 27.50 -17.85
N LYS A 390 4.77 27.07 -17.52
CA LYS A 390 5.74 26.56 -18.49
C LYS A 390 5.46 25.08 -18.77
N VAL A 391 5.41 24.71 -20.04
CA VAL A 391 5.29 23.32 -20.51
C VAL A 391 6.36 23.11 -21.58
N GLY A 392 7.33 22.24 -21.29
CA GLY A 392 8.53 22.12 -22.13
C GLY A 392 9.30 23.44 -22.19
N LYS A 393 9.55 23.95 -23.40
CA LYS A 393 10.29 25.20 -23.62
C LYS A 393 9.39 26.45 -23.57
N ASN A 394 8.07 26.27 -23.66
CA ASN A 394 7.12 27.36 -23.90
C ASN A 394 6.28 27.70 -22.66
N TYR A 395 5.82 28.94 -22.59
CA TYR A 395 4.83 29.38 -21.59
C TYR A 395 3.44 29.44 -22.23
N TYR A 396 2.45 29.01 -21.46
CA TYR A 396 1.03 28.99 -21.84
C TYR A 396 0.20 29.61 -20.71
N TYR A 397 -0.93 30.20 -21.06
CA TYR A 397 -1.92 30.64 -20.09
C TYR A 397 -3.14 29.71 -20.12
N PHE A 398 -3.40 29.04 -19.00
CA PHE A 398 -4.55 28.16 -18.83
C PHE A 398 -5.63 28.88 -18.02
N GLN A 399 -6.89 28.79 -18.47
CA GLN A 399 -8.03 29.41 -17.82
C GLN A 399 -8.12 28.95 -16.34
N THR A 400 -8.28 29.90 -15.42
CA THR A 400 -8.09 29.67 -13.96
C THR A 400 -9.13 28.77 -13.30
N LYS A 401 -10.37 28.71 -13.83
CA LYS A 401 -11.46 27.86 -13.31
C LYS A 401 -11.43 26.45 -13.90
N TYR A 402 -11.24 26.33 -15.21
CA TYR A 402 -11.47 25.12 -15.99
C TYR A 402 -10.20 24.51 -16.59
N GLY A 403 -9.09 25.24 -16.66
CA GLY A 403 -7.76 24.71 -17.01
C GLY A 403 -7.50 24.45 -18.50
N TYR A 404 -8.33 24.95 -19.41
CA TYR A 404 -8.02 24.89 -20.84
C TYR A 404 -7.09 26.04 -21.24
N MET A 405 -6.18 25.76 -22.19
CA MET A 405 -5.23 26.70 -22.74
C MET A 405 -5.96 27.79 -23.52
N MET A 406 -5.65 29.04 -23.18
CA MET A 406 -6.16 30.24 -23.84
C MET A 406 -5.31 30.56 -25.07
N LYS A 407 -5.93 31.26 -26.03
CA LYS A 407 -5.31 31.74 -27.27
C LYS A 407 -5.75 33.18 -27.52
N TYR A 408 -4.93 33.96 -28.21
CA TYR A 408 -5.20 35.36 -28.55
C TYR A 408 -5.61 36.21 -27.34
N VAL A 409 -4.91 36.05 -26.22
CA VAL A 409 -5.31 36.67 -24.95
C VAL A 409 -4.16 37.44 -24.31
N ARG A 410 -4.49 38.59 -23.72
CA ARG A 410 -3.62 39.31 -22.78
C ARG A 410 -3.85 38.81 -21.37
N TYR A 411 -2.77 38.54 -20.64
CA TYR A 411 -2.79 38.19 -19.23
C TYR A 411 -1.99 39.23 -18.46
N MET A 412 -2.59 39.80 -17.43
CA MET A 412 -1.92 40.67 -16.47
C MET A 412 -1.71 39.90 -15.18
N ASN A 413 -0.48 39.87 -14.68
CA ASN A 413 -0.19 39.26 -13.38
C ASN A 413 -0.50 40.25 -12.24
N SER A 414 -0.23 39.84 -11.00
CA SER A 414 -0.43 40.69 -9.80
C SER A 414 0.52 41.88 -9.68
N ASN A 415 1.55 41.94 -10.53
CA ASN A 415 2.56 43.01 -10.54
C ASN A 415 2.32 43.98 -11.70
N ASP A 416 1.12 43.97 -12.29
CA ASP A 416 0.74 44.71 -13.50
C ASP A 416 1.59 44.40 -14.74
N ASP A 417 2.40 43.33 -14.73
CA ASP A 417 3.12 42.88 -15.93
C ASP A 417 2.11 42.26 -16.90
N VAL A 418 2.12 42.73 -18.15
CA VAL A 418 1.24 42.24 -19.22
C VAL A 418 1.98 41.29 -20.13
N TYR A 419 1.37 40.14 -20.40
CA TYR A 419 1.85 39.11 -21.32
C TYR A 419 0.81 38.87 -22.41
N TYR A 420 1.24 38.39 -23.58
CA TYR A 420 0.33 38.01 -24.65
C TYR A 420 0.59 36.58 -25.12
N PHE A 421 -0.49 35.85 -25.37
CA PHE A 421 -0.47 34.46 -25.85
C PHE A 421 -1.09 34.40 -27.24
N GLY A 422 -0.31 33.95 -28.22
CA GLY A 422 -0.69 33.93 -29.63
C GLY A 422 -1.75 32.90 -29.99
N GLY A 423 -1.97 32.70 -31.30
CA GLY A 423 -2.97 31.76 -31.84
C GLY A 423 -2.64 30.28 -31.61
N ASP A 424 -1.38 29.97 -31.39
CA ASP A 424 -0.88 28.66 -30.95
C ASP A 424 -1.00 28.48 -29.42
N GLY A 425 -1.30 29.56 -28.68
CA GLY A 425 -1.36 29.63 -27.22
C GLY A 425 -0.02 29.84 -26.54
N ILE A 426 1.06 30.04 -27.30
CA ILE A 426 2.41 30.28 -26.77
C ILE A 426 2.57 31.75 -26.43
N MET A 427 3.22 32.02 -25.30
CA MET A 427 3.61 33.37 -24.89
C MET A 427 4.58 33.97 -25.90
N VAL A 428 4.23 35.12 -26.48
CA VAL A 428 5.11 35.81 -27.43
C VAL A 428 6.30 36.45 -26.70
N LYS A 429 7.44 36.53 -27.38
CA LYS A 429 8.70 37.07 -26.84
C LYS A 429 9.50 37.75 -27.94
N SER A 430 10.24 38.79 -27.56
CA SER A 430 11.15 39.55 -28.42
C SER A 430 10.52 39.98 -29.76
N VAL A 431 9.26 40.42 -29.75
CA VAL A 431 8.51 40.67 -30.98
C VAL A 431 7.59 41.89 -30.87
N PHE A 432 7.45 42.62 -31.98
CA PHE A 432 6.40 43.61 -32.14
C PHE A 432 5.07 42.90 -32.44
N TYR A 433 4.04 43.25 -31.69
CA TYR A 433 2.69 42.75 -31.91
C TYR A 433 1.77 43.93 -32.21
N THR A 434 1.10 43.88 -33.35
CA THR A 434 0.13 44.92 -33.72
C THR A 434 -1.28 44.37 -33.60
N TRP A 435 -2.07 44.99 -32.74
CA TRP A 435 -3.49 44.75 -32.66
C TRP A 435 -4.21 45.75 -33.57
N SER A 436 -5.17 45.25 -34.34
CA SER A 436 -6.06 46.07 -35.18
C SER A 436 -7.50 45.74 -34.80
N GLY A 437 -8.30 46.76 -34.52
CA GLY A 437 -9.72 46.62 -34.18
C GLY A 437 -10.36 47.98 -33.94
N ASN A 438 -11.67 48.09 -34.14
CA ASN A 438 -12.43 49.34 -33.97
C ASN A 438 -11.83 50.54 -34.74
N ASN A 439 -11.36 50.32 -35.96
CA ASN A 439 -10.66 51.31 -36.79
C ASN A 439 -9.35 51.86 -36.19
N GLU A 440 -8.84 51.25 -35.12
CA GLU A 440 -7.57 51.60 -34.49
C GLU A 440 -6.51 50.53 -34.73
N LYS A 441 -5.23 50.94 -34.68
CA LYS A 441 -4.09 50.06 -34.85
C LYS A 441 -2.99 50.40 -33.84
N HIS A 442 -2.86 49.57 -32.82
CA HIS A 442 -1.93 49.75 -31.70
C HIS A 442 -0.80 48.74 -31.77
N THR A 443 0.44 49.21 -31.69
CA THR A 443 1.65 48.36 -31.72
C THR A 443 2.25 48.26 -30.32
N TYR A 444 2.59 47.06 -29.90
CA TYR A 444 3.21 46.75 -28.62
C TYR A 444 4.51 46.00 -28.87
N TYR A 445 5.42 45.97 -27.90
CA TYR A 445 6.58 45.09 -27.93
C TYR A 445 6.60 44.21 -26.69
N PHE A 446 6.75 42.90 -26.89
CA PHE A 446 6.95 41.94 -25.80
C PHE A 446 8.44 41.60 -25.71
N MET A 447 9.03 41.83 -24.55
CA MET A 447 10.46 41.64 -24.28
C MET A 447 10.85 40.15 -24.25
N SER A 448 12.13 39.86 -24.04
CA SER A 448 12.66 38.48 -24.05
C SER A 448 12.12 37.60 -22.91
N ASP A 449 11.72 38.22 -21.81
CA ASP A 449 11.01 37.58 -20.70
C ASP A 449 9.50 37.44 -20.96
N GLY A 450 8.99 38.05 -22.04
CA GLY A 450 7.59 38.06 -22.46
C GLY A 450 6.76 39.21 -21.91
N LYS A 451 7.33 40.10 -21.10
CA LYS A 451 6.61 41.26 -20.57
C LYS A 451 6.42 42.33 -21.65
N MET A 452 5.26 42.97 -21.66
CA MET A 452 4.99 44.13 -22.51
C MET A 452 5.87 45.30 -22.10
N CYS A 453 6.59 45.89 -23.05
CA CYS A 453 7.40 47.09 -22.84
C CYS A 453 6.50 48.31 -22.63
N ARG A 454 6.83 49.12 -21.63
CA ARG A 454 6.13 50.35 -21.20
C ARG A 454 7.10 51.51 -21.00
N SER A 455 8.22 51.49 -21.73
CA SER A 455 9.27 52.50 -21.62
C SER A 455 10.15 52.52 -22.87
N TRP A 456 11.34 53.09 -22.76
CA TRP A 456 12.36 53.04 -23.78
C TRP A 456 12.78 51.60 -24.11
N LEU A 457 12.89 51.32 -25.40
CA LEU A 457 13.41 50.08 -25.94
C LEU A 457 14.46 50.40 -26.99
N THR A 458 15.62 49.74 -26.91
CA THR A 458 16.65 49.81 -27.95
C THR A 458 16.79 48.45 -28.62
N LEU A 459 16.59 48.38 -29.93
CA LEU A 459 16.76 47.17 -30.75
C LEU A 459 17.64 47.49 -31.95
N ASN A 460 18.76 46.77 -32.09
CA ASN A 460 19.68 46.93 -33.22
C ASN A 460 20.04 48.40 -33.51
N GLY A 461 20.35 49.16 -32.46
CA GLY A 461 20.68 50.60 -32.53
C GLY A 461 19.50 51.56 -32.70
N LYS A 462 18.27 51.07 -32.90
CA LYS A 462 17.05 51.89 -33.02
C LYS A 462 16.36 52.03 -31.67
N LYS A 463 15.96 53.24 -31.31
CA LYS A 463 15.21 53.53 -30.08
C LYS A 463 13.72 53.69 -30.37
N TYR A 464 12.90 53.11 -29.51
CA TYR A 464 11.44 53.18 -29.51
C TYR A 464 10.97 53.60 -28.11
N TYR A 465 9.81 54.24 -28.03
CA TYR A 465 9.19 54.56 -26.75
C TYR A 465 7.76 54.03 -26.71
N PHE A 466 7.42 53.36 -25.61
CA PHE A 466 6.10 52.79 -25.35
C PHE A 466 5.47 53.53 -24.18
N ASP A 467 4.18 53.81 -24.31
CA ASP A 467 3.39 54.47 -23.28
C ASP A 467 3.46 53.73 -21.94
N PRO A 468 3.79 54.41 -20.83
CA PRO A 468 3.95 53.77 -19.52
C PRO A 468 2.71 53.06 -19.01
N ASP A 469 1.52 53.56 -19.33
CA ASP A 469 0.27 53.03 -18.80
C ASP A 469 -0.28 51.93 -19.73
N THR A 470 -0.38 52.24 -21.01
CA THR A 470 -1.04 51.40 -22.02
C THR A 470 -0.10 50.45 -22.75
N GLY A 471 1.21 50.76 -22.80
CA GLY A 471 2.20 50.01 -23.59
C GLY A 471 2.13 50.24 -25.10
N ILE A 472 1.34 51.21 -25.57
CA ILE A 472 1.22 51.54 -27.00
C ILE A 472 2.50 52.23 -27.47
N MET A 473 3.05 51.77 -28.60
CA MET A 473 4.21 52.37 -29.24
C MET A 473 3.85 53.71 -29.85
N TYR A 474 4.61 54.74 -29.50
CA TYR A 474 4.48 56.05 -30.13
C TYR A 474 5.09 56.06 -31.54
N ARG A 475 4.35 56.62 -32.50
CA ARG A 475 4.75 56.82 -33.91
C ARG A 475 4.10 58.07 -34.45
N ASP A 476 4.66 58.64 -35.52
CA ASP A 476 4.13 59.84 -36.21
C ASP A 476 3.85 61.02 -35.26
N CYS A 477 4.69 61.22 -34.25
CA CYS A 477 4.49 62.25 -33.22
C CYS A 477 5.81 62.74 -32.61
N THR A 478 5.74 63.86 -31.88
CA THR A 478 6.81 64.37 -31.02
C THR A 478 6.33 64.41 -29.57
N LEU A 479 7.12 63.86 -28.65
CA LEU A 479 6.80 63.77 -27.22
C LEU A 479 7.87 64.44 -26.37
N LYS A 480 7.44 65.06 -25.28
CA LYS A 480 8.34 65.57 -24.25
C LYS A 480 8.50 64.53 -23.14
N ILE A 481 9.68 63.90 -23.04
CA ILE A 481 9.99 62.86 -22.05
C ILE A 481 11.09 63.39 -21.13
N LYS A 482 10.79 63.53 -19.82
CA LYS A 482 11.72 64.10 -18.82
C LYS A 482 12.35 65.43 -19.27
N GLY A 483 11.55 66.31 -19.85
CA GLY A 483 11.98 67.66 -20.26
C GLY A 483 12.59 67.77 -21.66
N LYS A 484 12.90 66.66 -22.35
CA LYS A 484 13.47 66.64 -23.70
C LYS A 484 12.45 66.21 -24.75
N ASN A 485 12.50 66.82 -25.93
CA ASN A 485 11.62 66.46 -27.05
C ASN A 485 12.23 65.32 -27.88
N TYR A 486 11.42 64.30 -28.18
CA TYR A 486 11.77 63.16 -29.01
C TYR A 486 10.71 62.97 -30.09
N THR A 487 11.14 62.83 -31.33
CA THR A 487 10.29 62.66 -32.53
C THR A 487 10.39 61.22 -33.01
N PHE A 488 9.24 60.60 -33.25
CA PHE A 488 9.12 59.21 -33.69
C PHE A 488 8.49 59.17 -35.08
N ASN A 489 9.12 58.48 -36.03
CA ASN A 489 8.61 58.34 -37.39
C ASN A 489 7.45 57.31 -37.47
N SER A 490 6.94 57.05 -38.68
CA SER A 490 5.85 56.11 -38.94
C SER A 490 6.11 54.65 -38.56
N LYS A 491 7.39 54.29 -38.38
CA LYS A 491 7.83 52.98 -37.87
C LYS A 491 8.08 52.99 -36.36
N GLY A 492 7.81 54.11 -35.67
CA GLY A 492 8.05 54.32 -34.24
C GLY A 492 9.51 54.52 -33.85
N VAL A 493 10.42 54.73 -34.81
CA VAL A 493 11.85 54.92 -34.52
C VAL A 493 12.10 56.37 -34.14
N CYS A 494 12.77 56.59 -33.01
CA CYS A 494 13.22 57.91 -32.56
C CYS A 494 14.28 58.47 -33.54
N THR A 495 14.03 59.65 -34.09
CA THR A 495 14.91 60.31 -35.09
C THR A 495 15.68 61.51 -34.53
N THR A 496 15.33 61.99 -33.34
CA THR A 496 16.03 63.07 -32.65
C THR A 496 17.34 62.55 -32.04
N LYS A 497 18.44 63.28 -32.25
CA LYS A 497 19.78 62.96 -31.69
C LYS A 497 19.88 63.36 -30.23
#